data_AF-A0A2G6JLU6-F1
#
_entry.id   AF-A0A2G6JLU6-F1
#
_cell.length_a   1.000
_cell.length_b   1.000
_cell.length_c   1.000
_cell.angle_alpha   90.00
_cell.angle_beta   90.00
_cell.angle_gamma   90.00
#
_symmetry.space_group_name_H-M   'P 1'
#
loop_
_entity.id
_entity.type
_entity.pdbx_description
1 polymer ?
#
loop_
_entity_poly.entity_id
_entity_poly.type
_entity_poly.pdbx_seq_one_letter_code
_entity_poly.pdbx_strand_id
1 'polypeptide(L)'
;MLRHLSLAAVAALSASVCAQTIVTVPQGYGTKEGESSRHVPLRYTPARAQFGYDAKATGWKRPMVIRELWARPNGGTYLTTAFTIDCEVLISSIGCDPETKEFAWAKNHGKDVKVFMKRKSMSFQTFTSAPKPAPFSIQLKGDAPFVAIRPTLVVDWKAYSKSNETHSNLYIDATYVRGTSSGTYGRNKYFGRPCNPTTFYNYATGYNVDNIFRPYCYPKGIGDFIIHWIGSTQTNLPIPGQTGCTLYTTPIIFYPSIPKATNTSPMYFSWGKVPAFMKGASVVTQFAAIDSTLKQMRWSRGIQTTFGDYKLTYPYTISQRYAYGSGTRNFDPDKDPALYGGKGSAAIFQIK
;
A
#
# COMPACT_ATOMS: atom_id res chain seq x y z
N MET A 1 36.35 -37.84 37.85
CA MET A 1 34.95 -37.35 37.75
C MET A 1 34.81 -35.93 37.19
N LEU A 2 35.73 -34.97 37.40
CA LEU A 2 35.60 -33.61 36.84
C LEU A 2 35.66 -33.50 35.29
N ARG A 3 36.31 -34.42 34.57
CA ARG A 3 36.43 -34.36 33.10
C ARG A 3 35.13 -34.71 32.34
N HIS A 4 34.18 -35.42 32.96
CA HIS A 4 32.92 -35.81 32.28
C HIS A 4 31.83 -34.73 32.42
N LEU A 5 31.90 -33.87 33.43
CA LEU A 5 31.03 -32.69 33.56
C LEU A 5 31.31 -31.62 32.50
N SER A 6 32.54 -31.51 32.01
CA SER A 6 32.94 -30.53 30.99
C SER A 6 32.42 -30.85 29.59
N LEU A 7 32.33 -32.14 29.20
CA LEU A 7 31.81 -32.50 27.86
C LEU A 7 30.28 -32.35 27.78
N ALA A 8 29.55 -32.66 28.85
CA ALA A 8 28.10 -32.51 28.90
C ALA A 8 27.66 -31.03 28.82
N ALA A 9 28.42 -30.12 29.46
CA ALA A 9 28.17 -28.69 29.38
C ALA A 9 28.40 -28.13 27.96
N VAL A 10 29.46 -28.56 27.26
CA VAL A 10 29.75 -28.12 25.89
C VAL A 10 28.72 -28.69 24.89
N ALA A 11 28.23 -29.92 25.08
CA ALA A 11 27.17 -30.51 24.27
C ALA A 11 25.80 -29.82 24.50
N ALA A 12 25.49 -29.43 25.74
CA ALA A 12 24.26 -28.71 26.06
C ALA A 12 24.26 -27.26 25.52
N LEU A 13 25.41 -26.58 25.52
CA LEU A 13 25.54 -25.24 24.94
C LEU A 13 25.53 -25.25 23.40
N SER A 14 26.01 -26.31 22.75
CA SER A 14 25.95 -26.42 21.28
C SER A 14 24.56 -26.81 20.75
N ALA A 15 23.75 -27.54 21.54
CA ALA A 15 22.34 -27.80 21.20
C ALA A 15 21.43 -26.56 21.34
N SER A 16 21.80 -25.59 22.18
CA SER A 16 21.07 -24.32 22.39
C SER A 16 21.13 -23.36 21.18
N VAL A 17 22.11 -23.55 20.29
CA VAL A 17 22.33 -22.67 19.12
C VAL A 17 21.40 -22.99 17.94
N CYS A 18 20.71 -24.14 17.94
CA CYS A 18 20.11 -24.71 16.72
C CYS A 18 18.61 -24.47 16.51
N ALA A 19 17.91 -23.72 17.38
CA ALA A 19 16.49 -23.42 17.17
C ALA A 19 16.25 -21.93 16.88
N GLN A 20 16.78 -21.43 15.75
CA GLN A 20 16.34 -20.14 15.22
C GLN A 20 14.87 -20.26 14.81
N THR A 21 13.99 -19.61 15.57
CA THR A 21 12.56 -19.65 15.31
C THR A 21 12.25 -18.69 14.18
N ILE A 22 12.06 -19.23 12.97
CA ILE A 22 11.63 -18.45 11.81
C ILE A 22 10.14 -18.13 11.97
N VAL A 23 9.79 -16.85 12.00
CA VAL A 23 8.39 -16.39 12.12
C VAL A 23 8.05 -15.48 10.95
N THR A 24 6.85 -15.62 10.38
CA THR A 24 6.34 -14.63 9.41
C THR A 24 5.43 -13.64 10.11
N VAL A 25 5.60 -12.36 9.80
CA VAL A 25 4.78 -11.24 10.29
C VAL A 25 4.17 -10.52 9.08
N PRO A 26 2.83 -10.45 8.99
CA PRO A 26 1.87 -10.98 9.95
C PRO A 26 1.81 -12.51 10.00
N GLN A 27 1.44 -13.06 11.16
CA GLN A 27 1.33 -14.49 11.37
C GLN A 27 0.34 -15.11 10.36
N GLY A 28 0.71 -16.25 9.78
CA GLY A 28 -0.10 -16.97 8.80
C GLY A 28 0.13 -16.60 7.33
N TYR A 29 1.01 -15.64 7.05
CA TYR A 29 1.39 -15.26 5.67
C TYR A 29 2.65 -15.95 5.14
N GLY A 30 3.25 -16.86 5.90
CA GLY A 30 4.46 -17.58 5.47
C GLY A 30 4.22 -18.36 4.16
N THR A 31 3.04 -18.96 4.02
CA THR A 31 2.64 -19.82 2.90
C THR A 31 1.55 -19.21 2.00
N LYS A 32 1.19 -17.94 2.21
CA LYS A 32 0.12 -17.26 1.45
C LYS A 32 0.64 -15.96 0.87
N GLU A 33 0.40 -15.72 -0.41
CA GLU A 33 0.61 -14.40 -1.01
C GLU A 33 -0.28 -13.37 -0.30
N GLY A 34 0.23 -12.15 -0.13
CA GLY A 34 -0.59 -11.05 0.33
C GLY A 34 -1.74 -10.75 -0.61
N GLU A 35 -2.73 -10.04 -0.09
CA GLU A 35 -3.90 -9.62 -0.87
C GLU A 35 -3.71 -8.24 -1.52
N SER A 36 -2.50 -7.69 -1.42
CA SER A 36 -2.11 -6.38 -1.92
C SER A 36 -0.62 -6.38 -2.28
N SER A 37 -0.15 -5.26 -2.81
CA SER A 37 1.26 -5.07 -3.13
C SER A 37 1.66 -3.63 -2.87
N ARG A 38 2.94 -3.42 -2.52
CA ARG A 38 3.48 -2.08 -2.25
C ARG A 38 4.57 -1.72 -3.22
N HIS A 39 4.40 -0.55 -3.84
CA HIS A 39 5.40 0.06 -4.70
C HIS A 39 6.60 0.60 -3.90
N VAL A 40 6.41 1.05 -2.68
CA VAL A 40 7.55 1.47 -1.85
C VAL A 40 8.07 0.33 -0.97
N PRO A 41 9.35 0.38 -0.58
CA PRO A 41 10.35 1.37 -0.99
C PRO A 41 11.11 0.98 -2.26
N LEU A 42 10.75 -0.10 -2.95
CA LEU A 42 11.59 -0.67 -4.02
C LEU A 42 11.23 -0.28 -5.45
N ARG A 43 9.96 0.01 -5.78
CA ARG A 43 9.58 0.46 -7.12
C ARG A 43 10.01 1.90 -7.39
N TYR A 44 10.02 2.74 -6.37
CA TYR A 44 10.38 4.15 -6.48
C TYR A 44 11.45 4.47 -5.46
N THR A 45 12.52 5.12 -5.89
CA THR A 45 13.61 5.58 -5.03
C THR A 45 14.05 6.99 -5.42
N PRO A 46 14.37 7.88 -4.46
CA PRO A 46 14.32 7.69 -3.01
C PRO A 46 12.88 7.52 -2.47
N ALA A 47 12.73 6.73 -1.42
CA ALA A 47 11.46 6.48 -0.76
C ALA A 47 11.64 6.06 0.70
N ARG A 48 10.59 6.24 1.51
CA ARG A 48 10.53 5.73 2.88
C ARG A 48 9.19 5.07 3.13
N ALA A 49 9.22 3.90 3.76
CA ALA A 49 8.03 3.18 4.17
C ALA A 49 8.18 2.68 5.61
N GLN A 50 7.19 2.97 6.45
CA GLN A 50 7.14 2.52 7.84
C GLN A 50 5.92 1.64 8.06
N PHE A 51 6.16 0.38 8.35
CA PHE A 51 5.19 -0.67 8.59
C PHE A 51 5.04 -0.89 10.11
N GLY A 52 3.82 -0.98 10.62
CA GLY A 52 3.57 -1.27 12.04
C GLY A 52 2.66 -2.48 12.19
N TYR A 53 2.96 -3.31 13.18
CA TYR A 53 2.32 -4.57 13.47
C TYR A 53 2.02 -4.64 14.97
N ASP A 54 0.78 -5.00 15.32
CA ASP A 54 0.41 -5.20 16.73
C ASP A 54 0.75 -6.60 17.25
N ALA A 55 0.40 -6.84 18.52
CA ALA A 55 0.62 -8.12 19.21
C ALA A 55 0.02 -9.33 18.49
N LYS A 56 -1.16 -9.18 17.89
CA LYS A 56 -1.85 -10.28 17.25
C LYS A 56 -1.37 -10.49 15.81
N ALA A 57 -0.86 -9.45 15.15
CA ALA A 57 -0.21 -9.54 13.86
C ALA A 57 1.13 -10.26 13.98
N THR A 58 1.93 -9.98 15.01
CA THR A 58 3.19 -10.69 15.22
C THR A 58 3.00 -12.11 15.75
N GLY A 59 1.98 -12.33 16.59
CA GLY A 59 1.74 -13.60 17.27
C GLY A 59 2.74 -13.90 18.39
N TRP A 60 3.57 -12.93 18.78
CA TRP A 60 4.59 -13.13 19.80
C TRP A 60 3.99 -13.14 21.21
N LYS A 61 4.47 -14.04 22.06
CA LYS A 61 4.07 -14.13 23.48
C LYS A 61 5.20 -13.77 24.45
N ARG A 62 6.41 -13.61 23.93
CA ARG A 62 7.65 -13.36 24.69
C ARG A 62 8.56 -12.45 23.87
N PRO A 63 9.59 -11.83 24.50
CA PRO A 63 10.60 -11.11 23.77
C PRO A 63 11.21 -11.96 22.64
N MET A 64 11.48 -11.32 21.51
CA MET A 64 12.05 -11.95 20.32
C MET A 64 13.40 -11.32 19.98
N VAL A 65 14.37 -12.13 19.58
CA VAL A 65 15.63 -11.63 19.02
C VAL A 65 15.51 -11.67 17.50
N ILE A 66 15.63 -10.51 16.86
CA ILE A 66 15.56 -10.33 15.41
C ILE A 66 16.98 -10.12 14.90
N ARG A 67 17.46 -11.02 14.04
CA ARG A 67 18.77 -10.93 13.38
C ARG A 67 18.61 -10.56 11.92
N GLU A 68 17.54 -11.03 11.29
CA GLU A 68 17.26 -10.78 9.87
C GLU A 68 15.78 -10.52 9.64
N LEU A 69 15.49 -9.57 8.75
CA LEU A 69 14.18 -9.43 8.13
C LEU A 69 14.31 -9.86 6.67
N TRP A 70 13.36 -10.64 6.18
CA TRP A 70 13.30 -11.07 4.80
C TRP A 70 11.97 -10.61 4.22
N ALA A 71 12.02 -9.79 3.18
CA ALA A 71 10.85 -9.49 2.36
C ALA A 71 10.82 -10.41 1.13
N ARG A 72 9.69 -10.42 0.43
CA ARG A 72 9.57 -11.04 -0.88
C ARG A 72 8.92 -10.09 -1.87
N PRO A 73 9.24 -10.22 -3.17
CA PRO A 73 8.45 -9.57 -4.20
C PRO A 73 7.02 -10.14 -4.20
N ASN A 74 6.04 -9.34 -4.61
CA ASN A 74 4.67 -9.82 -4.80
C ASN A 74 4.65 -10.86 -5.93
N GLY A 75 4.03 -12.02 -5.76
CA GLY A 75 4.00 -13.04 -6.79
C GLY A 75 3.36 -12.56 -8.10
N GLY A 76 3.86 -13.03 -9.24
CA GLY A 76 3.52 -12.48 -10.56
C GLY A 76 4.33 -11.25 -10.97
N THR A 77 5.15 -10.68 -10.08
CA THR A 77 6.04 -9.56 -10.42
C THR A 77 7.34 -10.03 -11.05
N TYR A 78 7.97 -9.14 -11.80
CA TYR A 78 9.22 -9.40 -12.50
C TYR A 78 10.08 -8.14 -12.49
N LEU A 79 11.39 -8.30 -12.71
CA LEU A 79 12.34 -7.19 -12.82
C LEU A 79 13.17 -7.38 -14.10
N THR A 80 13.02 -6.47 -15.05
CA THR A 80 13.69 -6.53 -16.36
C THR A 80 15.07 -5.89 -16.38
N THR A 81 15.37 -5.02 -15.42
CA THR A 81 16.62 -4.28 -15.36
C THR A 81 17.15 -4.36 -13.93
N ALA A 82 18.37 -4.86 -13.79
CA ALA A 82 19.04 -4.89 -12.49
C ALA A 82 19.31 -3.45 -12.02
N PHE A 83 19.28 -3.24 -10.71
CA PHE A 83 19.56 -1.93 -10.13
C PHE A 83 20.15 -2.08 -8.73
N THR A 84 20.72 -0.99 -8.23
CA THR A 84 21.31 -0.92 -6.90
C THR A 84 20.80 0.32 -6.19
N ILE A 85 20.37 0.15 -4.94
CA ILE A 85 19.90 1.25 -4.09
C ILE A 85 20.56 1.16 -2.73
N ASP A 86 20.77 2.31 -2.09
CA ASP A 86 21.18 2.31 -0.69
C ASP A 86 19.95 2.16 0.19
N CYS A 87 20.01 1.29 1.18
CA CYS A 87 18.92 1.03 2.11
C CYS A 87 19.39 1.19 3.56
N GLU A 88 18.52 1.76 4.40
CA GLU A 88 18.65 1.76 5.85
C GLU A 88 17.34 1.25 6.45
N VAL A 89 17.44 0.44 7.51
CA VAL A 89 16.27 -0.07 8.22
C VAL A 89 16.39 0.27 9.70
N LEU A 90 15.36 0.92 10.22
CA LEU A 90 15.17 1.10 11.65
C LEU A 90 14.03 0.20 12.12
N ILE A 91 14.15 -0.32 13.33
CA ILE A 91 13.07 -1.07 13.96
C ILE A 91 12.85 -0.61 15.40
N SER A 92 11.62 -0.73 15.86
CA SER A 92 11.23 -0.54 17.26
C SER A 92 10.16 -1.57 17.64
N SER A 93 10.16 -2.00 18.90
CA SER A 93 9.13 -2.90 19.41
C SER A 93 8.18 -2.21 20.38
N ILE A 94 8.49 -1.01 20.88
CA ILE A 94 7.57 -0.20 21.69
C ILE A 94 7.01 1.01 20.94
N GLY A 95 6.87 0.88 19.62
CA GLY A 95 6.30 1.90 18.75
C GLY A 95 4.83 2.22 19.04
N CYS A 96 4.31 3.23 18.34
CA CYS A 96 2.90 3.60 18.47
C CYS A 96 1.99 2.44 18.06
N ASP A 97 0.78 2.42 18.60
CA ASP A 97 -0.26 1.52 18.14
C ASP A 97 -0.47 1.71 16.62
N PRO A 98 -0.48 0.62 15.82
CA PRO A 98 -0.72 0.71 14.39
C PRO A 98 -2.00 1.46 13.99
N GLU A 99 -2.98 1.63 14.88
CA GLU A 99 -4.20 2.40 14.64
C GLU A 99 -4.04 3.92 14.83
N THR A 100 -3.11 4.36 15.69
CA THR A 100 -2.94 5.76 16.13
C THR A 100 -1.64 6.40 15.64
N LYS A 101 -1.32 6.18 14.36
CA LYS A 101 -0.09 6.67 13.72
C LYS A 101 -0.10 8.15 13.36
N GLU A 102 1.06 8.77 13.45
CA GLU A 102 1.39 10.14 13.06
C GLU A 102 2.05 10.20 11.67
N PHE A 103 1.99 11.35 11.01
CA PHE A 103 2.72 11.58 9.74
C PHE A 103 4.20 11.90 9.96
N ALA A 104 4.56 12.35 11.16
CA ALA A 104 5.94 12.48 11.58
C ALA A 104 6.50 11.09 11.93
N TRP A 105 7.44 10.60 11.10
CA TRP A 105 8.01 9.25 11.24
C TRP A 105 8.52 8.92 12.63
N ALA A 106 9.21 9.88 13.25
CA ALA A 106 9.82 9.73 14.57
C ALA A 106 8.78 9.49 15.67
N LYS A 107 7.56 10.02 15.54
CA LYS A 107 6.49 9.84 16.53
C LYS A 107 5.90 8.42 16.53
N ASN A 108 6.11 7.66 15.46
CA ASN A 108 5.63 6.28 15.37
C ASN A 108 6.62 5.26 15.96
N HIS A 109 7.86 5.69 16.19
CA HIS A 109 8.89 4.85 16.75
C HIS A 109 8.80 4.81 18.28
N GLY A 110 9.19 3.67 18.83
CA GLY A 110 9.29 3.48 20.27
C GLY A 110 10.57 4.09 20.84
N LYS A 111 10.65 4.21 22.17
CA LYS A 111 11.91 4.58 22.86
C LYS A 111 13.03 3.56 22.64
N ASP A 112 12.71 2.36 22.18
CA ASP A 112 13.66 1.30 21.85
C ASP A 112 14.11 1.31 20.38
N VAL A 113 13.78 2.35 19.61
CA VAL A 113 14.17 2.43 18.19
C VAL A 113 15.67 2.29 18.02
N LYS A 114 16.05 1.44 17.06
CA LYS A 114 17.45 1.24 16.67
C LYS A 114 17.58 1.20 15.16
N VAL A 115 18.72 1.69 14.67
CA VAL A 115 19.18 1.38 13.31
C VAL A 115 19.55 -0.10 13.30
N PHE A 116 18.68 -0.91 12.73
CA PHE A 116 18.85 -2.36 12.62
C PHE A 116 19.85 -2.71 11.52
N MET A 117 19.74 -2.00 10.40
CA MET A 117 20.62 -2.12 9.25
C MET A 117 21.04 -0.71 8.87
N LYS A 118 22.31 -0.36 9.09
CA LYS A 118 22.91 0.89 8.64
C LYS A 118 22.83 0.99 7.13
N ARG A 119 22.90 2.23 6.63
CA ARG A 119 22.87 2.53 5.20
C ARG A 119 23.88 1.66 4.46
N LYS A 120 23.38 0.76 3.60
CA LYS A 120 24.18 -0.15 2.79
C LYS A 120 23.59 -0.30 1.40
N SER A 121 24.48 -0.51 0.43
CA SER A 121 24.09 -0.74 -0.95
C SER A 121 23.50 -2.15 -1.11
N MET A 122 22.35 -2.24 -1.76
CA MET A 122 21.64 -3.49 -2.05
C MET A 122 21.44 -3.62 -3.56
N SER A 123 21.92 -4.71 -4.14
CA SER A 123 21.78 -4.99 -5.58
C SER A 123 20.62 -5.95 -5.83
N PHE A 124 19.74 -5.56 -6.72
CA PHE A 124 18.59 -6.34 -7.17
C PHE A 124 18.86 -6.83 -8.59
N GLN A 125 19.00 -8.15 -8.73
CA GLN A 125 19.22 -8.78 -10.03
C GLN A 125 17.91 -8.94 -10.80
N THR A 126 17.98 -8.97 -12.13
CA THR A 126 16.81 -9.27 -12.96
C THR A 126 16.23 -10.63 -12.61
N PHE A 127 14.90 -10.74 -12.60
CA PHE A 127 14.21 -12.00 -12.38
C PHE A 127 12.91 -12.06 -13.17
N THR A 128 12.53 -13.27 -13.57
CA THR A 128 11.25 -13.56 -14.21
C THR A 128 10.16 -13.77 -13.16
N SER A 129 8.90 -13.72 -13.61
CA SER A 129 7.76 -13.88 -12.71
C SER A 129 7.80 -15.18 -11.90
N ALA A 130 7.76 -15.06 -10.58
CA ALA A 130 7.68 -16.21 -9.66
C ALA A 130 6.22 -16.64 -9.40
N PRO A 131 5.99 -17.94 -9.07
CA PRO A 131 4.68 -18.41 -8.61
C PRO A 131 4.25 -17.72 -7.31
N LYS A 132 2.97 -17.82 -6.98
CA LYS A 132 2.37 -17.24 -5.76
C LYS A 132 2.27 -18.32 -4.65
N PRO A 133 2.77 -18.09 -3.42
CA PRO A 133 3.60 -16.96 -3.02
C PRO A 133 5.02 -17.00 -3.58
N ALA A 134 5.61 -15.84 -3.83
CA ALA A 134 7.04 -15.77 -4.18
C ALA A 134 7.93 -16.21 -2.98
N PRO A 135 9.17 -16.67 -3.21
CA PRO A 135 10.10 -16.95 -2.12
C PRO A 135 10.57 -15.66 -1.42
N PHE A 136 10.83 -15.74 -0.12
CA PHE A 136 11.54 -14.70 0.64
C PHE A 136 12.98 -14.59 0.14
N SER A 137 13.27 -13.54 -0.63
CA SER A 137 14.53 -13.34 -1.33
C SER A 137 15.21 -12.00 -1.06
N ILE A 138 14.52 -11.05 -0.42
CA ILE A 138 15.05 -9.72 -0.14
C ILE A 138 15.50 -9.68 1.31
N GLN A 139 16.79 -9.98 1.53
CA GLN A 139 17.37 -10.05 2.87
C GLN A 139 17.82 -8.68 3.38
N LEU A 140 17.18 -8.24 4.46
CA LEU A 140 17.56 -7.09 5.27
C LEU A 140 18.27 -7.60 6.52
N LYS A 141 19.54 -8.02 6.36
CA LYS A 141 20.37 -8.50 7.46
C LYS A 141 20.75 -7.34 8.39
N GLY A 142 20.47 -7.48 9.68
CA GLY A 142 20.84 -6.49 10.69
C GLY A 142 22.33 -6.51 10.99
N ASP A 143 22.88 -5.34 11.33
CA ASP A 143 24.28 -5.21 11.74
C ASP A 143 24.51 -5.76 13.15
N ALA A 144 23.46 -5.74 13.97
CA ALA A 144 23.42 -6.35 15.29
C ALA A 144 22.01 -6.93 15.54
N PRO A 145 21.90 -7.99 16.37
CA PRO A 145 20.60 -8.49 16.79
C PRO A 145 19.80 -7.40 17.53
N PHE A 146 18.51 -7.31 17.23
CA PHE A 146 17.57 -6.46 17.93
C PHE A 146 16.67 -7.29 18.84
N VAL A 147 16.54 -6.88 20.09
CA VAL A 147 15.66 -7.54 21.06
C VAL A 147 14.33 -6.80 21.09
N ALA A 148 13.30 -7.37 20.46
CA ALA A 148 11.94 -6.90 20.57
C ALA A 148 11.36 -7.29 21.93
N ILE A 149 11.23 -6.32 22.83
CA ILE A 149 10.78 -6.53 24.22
C ILE A 149 9.26 -6.54 24.38
N ARG A 150 8.53 -6.16 23.33
CA ARG A 150 7.07 -6.24 23.25
C ARG A 150 6.65 -7.04 22.03
N PRO A 151 5.42 -7.58 22.02
CA PRO A 151 4.87 -8.29 20.87
C PRO A 151 4.47 -7.35 19.71
N THR A 152 4.87 -6.09 19.71
CA THR A 152 4.61 -5.15 18.63
C THR A 152 5.89 -4.92 17.82
N LEU A 153 5.75 -4.54 16.55
CA LEU A 153 6.89 -4.27 15.68
C LEU A 153 6.61 -3.08 14.78
N VAL A 154 7.58 -2.18 14.65
CA VAL A 154 7.63 -1.17 13.61
C VAL A 154 8.89 -1.40 12.78
N VAL A 155 8.73 -1.49 11.46
CA VAL A 155 9.82 -1.57 10.48
C VAL A 155 9.80 -0.32 9.62
N ASP A 156 10.83 0.50 9.71
CA ASP A 156 10.99 1.72 8.94
C ASP A 156 12.13 1.54 7.94
N TRP A 157 11.76 1.38 6.68
CA TRP A 157 12.65 1.09 5.58
C TRP A 157 12.80 2.33 4.70
N LYS A 158 14.02 2.88 4.71
CA LYS A 158 14.44 3.98 3.85
C LYS A 158 15.24 3.44 2.68
N ALA A 159 14.91 3.91 1.48
CA ALA A 159 15.66 3.67 0.27
C ALA A 159 16.12 5.02 -0.30
N TYR A 160 17.39 5.10 -0.67
CA TYR A 160 18.03 6.31 -1.17
C TYR A 160 18.48 6.10 -2.62
N SER A 161 18.40 7.17 -3.40
CA SER A 161 19.09 7.30 -4.69
C SER A 161 19.48 8.77 -4.90
N LYS A 162 20.50 9.01 -5.73
CA LYS A 162 20.91 10.34 -6.19
C LYS A 162 19.87 10.99 -7.10
N SER A 163 19.04 10.20 -7.76
CA SER A 163 18.00 10.65 -8.68
C SER A 163 16.69 9.91 -8.42
N ASN A 164 15.59 10.48 -8.89
CA ASN A 164 14.31 9.78 -8.88
C ASN A 164 14.35 8.63 -9.89
N GLU A 165 14.29 7.41 -9.40
CA GLU A 165 14.30 6.19 -10.19
C GLU A 165 12.96 5.46 -10.08
N THR A 166 12.58 4.78 -11.16
CA THR A 166 11.41 3.90 -11.20
C THR A 166 11.83 2.50 -11.66
N HIS A 167 11.81 1.57 -10.72
CA HIS A 167 12.12 0.15 -10.91
C HIS A 167 10.85 -0.59 -11.27
N SER A 168 10.49 -0.53 -12.55
CA SER A 168 9.20 -1.02 -13.05
C SER A 168 8.97 -2.49 -12.68
N ASN A 169 7.74 -2.76 -12.24
CA ASN A 169 7.23 -4.09 -11.89
C ASN A 169 7.81 -4.77 -10.64
N LEU A 170 8.69 -4.13 -9.86
CA LEU A 170 9.09 -4.64 -8.56
C LEU A 170 8.19 -4.10 -7.45
N TYR A 171 7.31 -4.94 -6.91
CA TYR A 171 6.47 -4.61 -5.76
C TYR A 171 6.78 -5.55 -4.62
N ILE A 172 6.74 -5.04 -3.38
CA ILE A 172 6.83 -5.88 -2.18
C ILE A 172 5.47 -6.54 -1.91
N ASP A 173 5.49 -7.83 -1.59
CA ASP A 173 4.30 -8.54 -1.14
C ASP A 173 3.79 -7.91 0.17
N ALA A 174 2.49 -7.60 0.19
CA ALA A 174 1.87 -6.93 1.30
C ALA A 174 0.49 -7.52 1.57
N THR A 175 0.19 -7.68 2.85
CA THR A 175 -1.17 -7.98 3.22
C THR A 175 -1.99 -6.70 3.29
N TYR A 176 -3.27 -6.83 2.96
CA TYR A 176 -4.32 -5.95 3.40
C TYR A 176 -5.18 -6.77 4.34
N VAL A 177 -5.32 -6.38 5.61
CA VAL A 177 -6.22 -7.08 6.52
C VAL A 177 -7.63 -6.93 5.96
N ARG A 178 -8.25 -8.05 5.63
CA ARG A 178 -9.69 -8.13 5.33
C ARG A 178 -10.37 -8.71 6.56
N GLY A 179 -11.10 -7.87 7.29
CA GLY A 179 -12.08 -8.30 8.27
C GLY A 179 -13.46 -8.48 7.62
N THR A 180 -14.37 -9.19 8.31
CA THR A 180 -15.80 -9.06 8.04
C THR A 180 -16.25 -7.66 8.31
N SER A 181 -17.17 -7.24 7.47
CA SER A 181 -17.17 -5.89 7.07
C SER A 181 -18.48 -5.20 7.44
N SER A 182 -18.47 -4.25 8.36
CA SER A 182 -19.54 -3.27 8.46
C SER A 182 -18.91 -1.91 8.42
N GLY A 183 -19.09 -1.13 7.29
CA GLY A 183 -19.13 0.36 7.17
C GLY A 183 -18.50 1.60 6.34
N THR A 184 -18.07 2.77 6.95
CA THR A 184 -17.97 4.17 6.37
C THR A 184 -17.12 4.37 5.13
N TYR A 185 -16.07 3.57 4.93
CA TYR A 185 -15.38 3.54 3.65
C TYR A 185 -16.24 2.78 2.65
N GLY A 186 -16.74 3.49 1.66
CA GLY A 186 -17.55 2.86 0.65
C GLY A 186 -16.81 1.80 -0.17
N ARG A 187 -17.52 0.80 -0.68
CA ARG A 187 -16.96 -0.23 -1.59
C ARG A 187 -17.13 0.22 -3.03
N ASN A 188 -16.06 0.13 -3.83
CA ASN A 188 -16.15 0.31 -5.29
C ASN A 188 -16.23 -1.02 -6.01
N LYS A 189 -17.19 -1.13 -6.93
CA LYS A 189 -17.23 -2.17 -7.97
C LYS A 189 -17.09 -1.48 -9.32
N TYR A 190 -16.04 -1.85 -10.05
CA TYR A 190 -15.78 -1.34 -11.40
C TYR A 190 -16.45 -2.23 -12.43
N PHE A 191 -16.99 -1.64 -13.50
CA PHE A 191 -17.58 -2.40 -14.60
C PHE A 191 -17.54 -1.60 -15.91
N GLY A 192 -17.73 -2.31 -17.03
CA GLY A 192 -17.61 -1.72 -18.37
C GLY A 192 -16.17 -1.46 -18.81
N ARG A 193 -16.01 -0.94 -20.01
CA ARG A 193 -14.71 -0.53 -20.58
C ARG A 193 -14.71 0.98 -20.82
N PRO A 194 -13.59 1.68 -20.56
CA PRO A 194 -13.48 3.08 -20.98
C PRO A 194 -13.53 3.16 -22.50
N CYS A 195 -14.06 4.27 -23.02
CA CYS A 195 -14.13 4.50 -24.46
C CYS A 195 -13.16 5.60 -24.92
N ASN A 196 -12.58 5.40 -26.10
CA ASN A 196 -11.50 6.18 -26.73
C ASN A 196 -10.12 5.99 -26.03
N PRO A 197 -9.39 4.90 -26.36
CA PRO A 197 -8.56 4.16 -25.39
C PRO A 197 -7.07 4.47 -25.44
N THR A 198 -6.63 5.73 -25.58
CA THR A 198 -5.20 6.02 -25.40
C THR A 198 -4.85 6.64 -24.04
N THR A 199 -5.76 7.32 -23.32
CA THR A 199 -5.37 7.91 -22.02
C THR A 199 -6.44 8.12 -20.94
N PHE A 200 -7.74 7.87 -21.13
CA PHE A 200 -8.72 8.08 -20.04
C PHE A 200 -8.85 6.85 -19.12
N TYR A 201 -7.78 6.56 -18.38
CA TYR A 201 -7.80 5.54 -17.34
C TYR A 201 -8.67 6.02 -16.19
N ASN A 202 -9.88 5.48 -16.14
CA ASN A 202 -10.78 5.73 -15.03
C ASN A 202 -10.29 5.01 -13.76
N TYR A 203 -9.41 5.63 -13.00
CA TYR A 203 -9.15 5.22 -11.62
C TYR A 203 -10.16 5.80 -10.64
N ALA A 204 -11.37 6.21 -11.07
CA ALA A 204 -12.28 6.82 -10.14
C ALA A 204 -12.69 5.85 -9.04
N THR A 205 -12.22 6.16 -7.86
CA THR A 205 -12.69 5.54 -6.65
C THR A 205 -13.69 6.49 -6.06
N GLY A 206 -14.93 6.04 -5.89
CA GLY A 206 -15.80 6.68 -4.93
C GLY A 206 -15.41 6.19 -3.54
N TYR A 207 -14.95 7.05 -2.66
CA TYR A 207 -14.80 6.68 -1.27
C TYR A 207 -15.53 7.69 -0.40
N ASN A 208 -15.93 7.23 0.77
CA ASN A 208 -16.49 8.06 1.80
C ASN A 208 -15.41 8.24 2.88
N VAL A 209 -14.90 9.47 3.03
CA VAL A 209 -14.00 9.88 4.13
C VAL A 209 -14.74 10.91 4.96
N ASP A 210 -14.77 10.73 6.27
CA ASP A 210 -15.41 11.67 7.19
C ASP A 210 -16.88 12.00 6.81
N ASN A 211 -17.59 10.98 6.32
CA ASN A 211 -18.94 11.09 5.76
C ASN A 211 -19.02 11.93 4.49
N ILE A 212 -17.95 12.17 3.73
CA ILE A 212 -17.97 12.94 2.48
C ILE A 212 -17.73 12.02 1.29
N PHE A 213 -18.64 12.02 0.31
CA PHE A 213 -18.46 11.27 -0.92
C PHE A 213 -17.49 12.02 -1.85
N ARG A 214 -16.32 11.41 -2.10
CA ARG A 214 -15.22 12.01 -2.86
C ARG A 214 -14.75 11.13 -4.04
N PRO A 215 -15.50 11.08 -5.14
CA PRO A 215 -14.98 10.50 -6.38
C PRO A 215 -13.85 11.36 -6.95
N TYR A 216 -12.89 10.75 -7.65
CA TYR A 216 -11.82 11.49 -8.34
C TYR A 216 -11.54 10.91 -9.71
N CYS A 217 -10.95 11.65 -10.64
CA CYS A 217 -10.44 11.11 -11.90
C CYS A 217 -9.02 11.62 -12.19
N TYR A 218 -8.29 10.95 -13.10
CA TYR A 218 -7.02 11.47 -13.60
C TYR A 218 -7.25 12.06 -15.00
N PRO A 219 -7.40 13.39 -15.12
CA PRO A 219 -7.50 14.00 -16.42
C PRO A 219 -6.10 13.98 -17.07
N LYS A 220 -6.02 13.70 -18.38
CA LYS A 220 -4.72 13.57 -19.07
C LYS A 220 -4.47 14.66 -20.09
N GLY A 221 -5.50 15.16 -20.77
CA GLY A 221 -5.36 16.27 -21.69
C GLY A 221 -5.39 17.59 -20.92
N ILE A 222 -4.40 18.44 -21.18
CA ILE A 222 -4.34 19.76 -20.57
C ILE A 222 -5.50 20.59 -21.12
N GLY A 223 -6.30 21.16 -20.23
CA GLY A 223 -7.45 22.01 -20.62
C GLY A 223 -8.73 21.27 -20.97
N ASP A 224 -8.78 19.95 -20.79
CA ASP A 224 -10.04 19.21 -20.91
C ASP A 224 -11.05 19.64 -19.83
N PHE A 225 -12.33 19.62 -20.20
CA PHE A 225 -13.44 19.83 -19.30
C PHE A 225 -13.90 18.49 -18.73
N ILE A 226 -13.96 18.39 -17.40
CA ILE A 226 -14.35 17.14 -16.74
C ILE A 226 -15.78 17.25 -16.24
N ILE A 227 -16.55 16.25 -16.65
CA ILE A 227 -17.91 16.06 -16.24
C ILE A 227 -17.98 14.85 -15.31
N HIS A 228 -18.71 14.99 -14.21
CA HIS A 228 -19.01 13.90 -13.30
C HIS A 228 -20.49 13.89 -12.94
N TRP A 229 -21.11 12.70 -12.90
CA TRP A 229 -22.48 12.53 -12.45
C TRP A 229 -22.65 11.29 -11.57
N ILE A 230 -23.77 11.29 -10.85
CA ILE A 230 -24.24 10.19 -10.01
C ILE A 230 -25.61 9.71 -10.50
N GLY A 231 -25.81 8.40 -10.49
CA GLY A 231 -27.08 7.72 -10.72
C GLY A 231 -27.40 6.68 -9.65
N SER A 232 -28.64 6.20 -9.65
CA SER A 232 -29.11 5.15 -8.73
C SER A 232 -28.98 3.75 -9.34
N THR A 233 -28.86 3.65 -10.67
CA THR A 233 -28.82 2.37 -11.39
C THR A 233 -27.65 2.30 -12.37
N GLN A 234 -27.14 1.09 -12.54
CA GLN A 234 -26.22 0.78 -13.62
C GLN A 234 -27.01 0.73 -14.93
N THR A 235 -26.46 1.36 -15.97
CA THR A 235 -26.98 1.27 -17.34
C THR A 235 -25.95 0.63 -18.27
N ASN A 236 -26.34 0.45 -19.53
CA ASN A 236 -25.48 -0.03 -20.60
C ASN A 236 -25.97 0.56 -21.93
N LEU A 237 -26.03 1.90 -22.00
CA LEU A 237 -26.60 2.60 -23.15
C LEU A 237 -25.48 2.99 -24.13
N PRO A 238 -25.49 2.50 -25.38
CA PRO A 238 -24.54 2.95 -26.40
C PRO A 238 -24.65 4.46 -26.61
N ILE A 239 -23.52 5.15 -26.77
CA ILE A 239 -23.50 6.58 -27.07
C ILE A 239 -23.71 6.77 -28.58
N PRO A 240 -24.77 7.48 -29.02
CA PRO A 240 -24.98 7.76 -30.43
C PRO A 240 -23.78 8.48 -31.05
N GLY A 241 -23.34 8.00 -32.22
CA GLY A 241 -22.20 8.59 -32.94
C GLY A 241 -20.81 8.25 -32.39
N GLN A 242 -20.70 7.40 -31.35
CA GLN A 242 -19.40 6.97 -30.82
C GLN A 242 -19.32 5.44 -30.70
N THR A 243 -18.81 4.80 -31.76
CA THR A 243 -18.68 3.34 -31.84
C THR A 243 -17.87 2.78 -30.66
N GLY A 244 -18.46 1.83 -29.94
CA GLY A 244 -17.83 1.18 -28.79
C GLY A 244 -17.92 1.96 -27.48
N CYS A 245 -18.58 3.13 -27.46
CA CYS A 245 -18.80 3.91 -26.25
C CYS A 245 -20.13 3.57 -25.57
N THR A 246 -20.12 3.57 -24.24
CA THR A 246 -21.28 3.23 -23.43
C THR A 246 -21.42 4.13 -22.21
N LEU A 247 -22.62 4.64 -21.99
CA LEU A 247 -23.06 5.25 -20.74
C LEU A 247 -23.45 4.14 -19.76
N TYR A 248 -22.82 4.16 -18.59
CA TYR A 248 -22.92 3.12 -17.56
C TYR A 248 -23.74 3.54 -16.33
N THR A 249 -24.19 4.79 -16.27
CA THR A 249 -25.05 5.33 -15.20
C THR A 249 -26.02 6.36 -15.75
N THR A 250 -27.26 6.30 -15.26
CA THR A 250 -28.26 7.35 -15.44
C THR A 250 -27.83 8.62 -14.71
N PRO A 251 -27.60 9.75 -15.40
CA PRO A 251 -27.26 11.00 -14.70
C PRO A 251 -28.49 11.53 -13.96
N ILE A 252 -28.47 11.47 -12.62
CA ILE A 252 -29.49 12.09 -11.76
C ILE A 252 -29.03 13.48 -11.31
N ILE A 253 -27.75 13.61 -10.94
CA ILE A 253 -27.15 14.88 -10.55
C ILE A 253 -25.79 15.03 -11.23
N PHE A 254 -25.52 16.24 -11.70
CA PHE A 254 -24.35 16.62 -12.48
C PHE A 254 -23.52 17.66 -11.73
N TYR A 255 -22.21 17.47 -11.68
CA TYR A 255 -21.27 18.43 -11.08
C TYR A 255 -20.33 18.96 -12.16
N PRO A 256 -20.61 20.15 -12.74
CA PRO A 256 -19.70 20.80 -13.67
C PRO A 256 -18.50 21.31 -12.87
N SER A 257 -17.39 20.60 -12.94
CA SER A 257 -16.12 21.14 -12.48
C SER A 257 -15.26 21.38 -13.72
N ILE A 258 -15.04 22.65 -14.05
CA ILE A 258 -14.08 23.08 -15.08
C ILE A 258 -12.71 23.49 -14.49
N PRO A 259 -12.08 22.75 -13.54
CA PRO A 259 -10.66 22.91 -13.31
C PRO A 259 -9.92 22.52 -14.58
N LYS A 260 -8.99 23.37 -15.02
CA LYS A 260 -8.10 23.05 -16.13
C LYS A 260 -7.35 21.76 -15.79
N ALA A 261 -7.67 20.69 -16.51
CA ALA A 261 -7.03 19.39 -16.34
C ALA A 261 -5.49 19.52 -16.34
N THR A 262 -4.84 18.86 -15.36
CA THR A 262 -3.38 18.72 -15.29
C THR A 262 -3.02 17.27 -15.59
N ASN A 263 -2.03 17.02 -16.44
CA ASN A 263 -1.62 15.66 -16.82
C ASN A 263 -0.91 14.85 -15.71
N THR A 264 -0.74 15.43 -14.51
CA THR A 264 0.07 14.87 -13.43
C THR A 264 -0.68 14.62 -12.10
N SER A 265 -1.94 15.04 -11.95
CA SER A 265 -2.62 14.99 -10.64
C SER A 265 -4.09 14.54 -10.72
N PRO A 266 -4.60 13.82 -9.69
CA PRO A 266 -6.02 13.49 -9.62
C PRO A 266 -6.87 14.75 -9.36
N MET A 267 -8.01 14.83 -10.03
CA MET A 267 -9.06 15.81 -9.74
C MET A 267 -10.12 15.19 -8.83
N TYR A 268 -10.32 15.76 -7.65
CA TYR A 268 -11.33 15.33 -6.69
C TYR A 268 -12.64 16.10 -6.85
N PHE A 269 -13.75 15.40 -6.72
CA PHE A 269 -15.10 15.92 -6.76
C PHE A 269 -15.73 15.64 -5.40
N SER A 270 -16.29 16.64 -4.74
CA SER A 270 -16.97 16.45 -3.44
C SER A 270 -18.46 16.67 -3.60
N TRP A 271 -19.25 15.65 -3.27
CA TRP A 271 -20.71 15.73 -3.25
C TRP A 271 -21.27 16.09 -1.87
N GLY A 272 -20.42 16.66 -1.02
CA GLY A 272 -20.76 16.99 0.36
C GLY A 272 -20.89 15.76 1.26
N LYS A 273 -21.51 15.99 2.42
CA LYS A 273 -21.69 14.95 3.43
C LYS A 273 -22.78 13.97 2.98
N VAL A 274 -22.43 12.69 2.91
CA VAL A 274 -23.34 11.55 2.78
C VAL A 274 -24.26 11.52 4.00
N PRO A 275 -25.59 11.65 3.81
CA PRO A 275 -26.54 11.54 4.91
C PRO A 275 -26.44 10.21 5.63
N ALA A 276 -26.66 10.20 6.95
CA ALA A 276 -26.52 9.00 7.76
C ALA A 276 -27.49 7.86 7.37
N PHE A 277 -28.60 8.16 6.69
CA PHE A 277 -29.53 7.15 6.18
C PHE A 277 -29.10 6.52 4.85
N MET A 278 -28.17 7.13 4.11
CA MET A 278 -27.65 6.58 2.84
C MET A 278 -26.65 5.45 3.06
N LYS A 279 -26.38 5.07 4.31
CA LYS A 279 -25.44 4.01 4.65
C LYS A 279 -25.98 2.66 4.15
N GLY A 280 -25.10 1.85 3.55
CA GLY A 280 -25.48 0.62 2.85
C GLY A 280 -26.06 0.85 1.45
N ALA A 281 -26.53 2.05 1.14
CA ALA A 281 -27.00 2.37 -0.21
C ALA A 281 -25.85 2.41 -1.20
N SER A 282 -26.13 2.05 -2.45
CA SER A 282 -25.17 2.15 -3.54
C SER A 282 -25.57 3.26 -4.50
N VAL A 283 -24.58 3.99 -4.99
CA VAL A 283 -24.71 4.91 -6.12
C VAL A 283 -23.82 4.45 -7.24
N VAL A 284 -24.19 4.79 -8.47
CA VAL A 284 -23.38 4.55 -9.66
C VAL A 284 -22.85 5.88 -10.16
N THR A 285 -21.60 5.91 -10.60
CA THR A 285 -20.95 7.13 -11.08
C THR A 285 -20.14 6.85 -12.34
N GLN A 286 -19.98 7.89 -13.16
CA GLN A 286 -19.13 7.88 -14.34
C GLN A 286 -18.67 9.31 -14.62
N PHE A 287 -17.49 9.40 -15.20
CA PHE A 287 -16.89 10.62 -15.71
C PHE A 287 -16.92 10.64 -17.24
N ALA A 288 -17.08 11.84 -17.79
CA ALA A 288 -16.73 12.16 -19.18
C ALA A 288 -15.69 13.28 -19.20
N ALA A 289 -14.77 13.22 -20.15
CA ALA A 289 -13.84 14.31 -20.43
C ALA A 289 -14.14 14.84 -21.83
N ILE A 290 -14.49 16.11 -21.94
CA ILE A 290 -14.59 16.83 -23.21
C ILE A 290 -13.24 17.46 -23.47
N ASP A 291 -12.68 17.22 -24.65
CA ASP A 291 -11.40 17.83 -25.01
C ASP A 291 -11.49 19.36 -25.07
N SER A 292 -10.36 20.03 -24.94
CA SER A 292 -10.30 21.50 -25.00
C SER A 292 -10.80 22.10 -26.32
N THR A 293 -10.88 21.28 -27.38
CA THR A 293 -11.41 21.70 -28.70
C THR A 293 -12.93 21.51 -28.83
N LEU A 294 -13.58 20.89 -27.84
CA LEU A 294 -15.00 20.54 -27.83
C LEU A 294 -15.43 19.62 -29.00
N LYS A 295 -14.50 18.89 -29.60
CA LYS A 295 -14.75 17.98 -30.74
C LYS A 295 -14.78 16.52 -30.32
N GLN A 296 -14.21 16.20 -29.17
CA GLN A 296 -14.09 14.81 -28.71
C GLN A 296 -14.54 14.68 -27.27
N MET A 297 -15.24 13.59 -26.99
CA MET A 297 -15.59 13.19 -25.65
C MET A 297 -15.01 11.81 -25.36
N ARG A 298 -14.47 11.63 -24.17
CA ARG A 298 -13.94 10.35 -23.69
C ARG A 298 -14.72 9.92 -22.46
N TRP A 299 -14.98 8.62 -22.39
CA TRP A 299 -15.84 8.06 -21.34
C TRP A 299 -15.05 7.14 -20.44
N SER A 300 -15.22 7.35 -19.15
CA SER A 300 -14.65 6.52 -18.11
C SER A 300 -15.46 5.20 -17.98
N ARG A 301 -14.92 4.17 -17.32
CA ARG A 301 -15.71 2.98 -16.93
C ARG A 301 -16.81 3.33 -15.91
N GLY A 302 -17.80 2.48 -15.70
CA GLY A 302 -18.78 2.67 -14.62
C GLY A 302 -18.22 2.26 -13.26
N ILE A 303 -18.61 2.97 -12.20
CA ILE A 303 -18.29 2.62 -10.81
C ILE A 303 -19.55 2.61 -9.98
N GLN A 304 -19.80 1.51 -9.28
CA GLN A 304 -20.78 1.45 -8.20
C GLN A 304 -20.06 1.65 -6.87
N THR A 305 -20.44 2.68 -6.13
CA THR A 305 -19.97 2.96 -4.77
C THR A 305 -21.09 2.67 -3.77
N THR A 306 -20.85 1.72 -2.86
CA THR A 306 -21.73 1.46 -1.71
C THR A 306 -21.26 2.28 -0.52
N PHE A 307 -22.07 3.16 0.07
CA PHE A 307 -21.75 3.89 1.32
C PHE A 307 -21.83 2.97 2.54
N GLY A 308 -21.21 3.29 3.69
CA GLY A 308 -21.44 2.46 4.90
C GLY A 308 -21.30 3.14 6.27
N ASP A 309 -21.33 2.32 7.33
CA ASP A 309 -21.12 2.44 8.82
C ASP A 309 -19.95 1.60 9.48
N TYR A 310 -18.63 2.03 9.62
CA TYR A 310 -17.43 1.06 9.82
C TYR A 310 -16.86 0.90 11.20
N LYS A 311 -16.99 -0.32 11.75
CA LYS A 311 -16.07 -0.88 12.72
C LYS A 311 -15.32 -2.04 12.08
N LEU A 312 -14.07 -1.78 11.73
CA LEU A 312 -13.14 -2.79 11.28
C LEU A 312 -12.70 -3.62 12.48
N THR A 313 -13.37 -4.74 12.72
CA THR A 313 -12.83 -5.76 13.62
C THR A 313 -11.86 -6.60 12.82
N TYR A 314 -10.64 -6.10 12.71
CA TYR A 314 -9.57 -6.93 12.21
C TYR A 314 -9.24 -7.99 13.27
N PRO A 315 -8.88 -9.22 12.87
CA PRO A 315 -8.28 -10.12 13.84
C PRO A 315 -7.05 -9.44 14.45
N TYR A 316 -6.28 -8.66 13.71
CA TYR A 316 -5.12 -7.92 14.21
C TYR A 316 -4.95 -6.62 13.45
N THR A 317 -4.26 -5.66 14.04
CA THR A 317 -3.99 -4.36 13.44
C THR A 317 -2.60 -4.33 12.83
N ILE A 318 -2.54 -3.85 11.59
CA ILE A 318 -1.31 -3.47 10.90
C ILE A 318 -1.57 -2.18 10.17
N SER A 319 -0.53 -1.44 9.85
CA SER A 319 -0.68 -0.26 9.00
C SER A 319 0.66 0.16 8.43
N GLN A 320 0.61 1.09 7.48
CA GLN A 320 1.81 1.65 6.88
C GLN A 320 1.73 3.15 6.64
N ARG A 321 2.87 3.81 6.73
CA ARG A 321 3.12 5.18 6.30
C ARG A 321 4.17 5.13 5.20
N TYR A 322 4.00 5.93 4.15
CA TYR A 322 4.99 5.98 3.08
C TYR A 322 5.05 7.38 2.46
N ALA A 323 6.24 7.80 2.05
CA ALA A 323 6.46 8.97 1.20
C ALA A 323 7.45 8.61 0.09
N TYR A 324 7.27 9.24 -1.06
CA TYR A 324 8.12 9.06 -2.23
C TYR A 324 8.15 10.33 -3.07
N GLY A 325 9.28 10.55 -3.73
CA GLY A 325 9.38 11.45 -4.87
C GLY A 325 8.96 10.70 -6.12
N SER A 326 7.96 11.21 -6.84
CA SER A 326 7.79 10.79 -8.24
C SER A 326 8.91 11.42 -9.08
N GLY A 327 9.08 11.03 -10.34
CA GLY A 327 10.01 11.72 -11.27
C GLY A 327 9.82 13.24 -11.41
N THR A 328 8.85 13.84 -10.72
CA THR A 328 8.56 15.28 -10.68
C THR A 328 8.86 15.97 -9.34
N ARG A 329 9.22 15.24 -8.27
CA ARG A 329 9.48 15.82 -6.94
C ARG A 329 10.71 15.22 -6.30
N ASN A 330 11.58 16.06 -5.76
CA ASN A 330 12.67 15.61 -4.90
C ASN A 330 12.09 15.11 -3.57
N PHE A 331 12.66 14.05 -3.02
CA PHE A 331 12.30 13.51 -1.72
C PHE A 331 13.55 13.12 -0.94
N ASP A 332 13.62 13.53 0.32
CA ASP A 332 14.68 13.20 1.26
C ASP A 332 14.11 12.27 2.35
N PRO A 333 14.47 10.96 2.35
CA PRO A 333 13.98 10.00 3.34
C PRO A 333 14.28 10.39 4.80
N ASP A 334 15.27 11.25 5.04
CA ASP A 334 15.67 11.66 6.38
C ASP A 334 14.89 12.89 6.89
N LYS A 335 14.41 13.75 5.98
CA LYS A 335 13.82 15.06 6.35
C LYS A 335 12.32 15.14 6.10
N ASP A 336 11.85 14.52 5.03
CA ASP A 336 10.48 14.72 4.58
C ASP A 336 9.47 13.88 5.40
N PRO A 337 8.32 14.46 5.79
CA PRO A 337 7.28 13.72 6.48
C PRO A 337 6.57 12.71 5.56
N ALA A 338 5.80 11.80 6.15
CA ALA A 338 4.92 10.93 5.37
C ALA A 338 3.86 11.77 4.64
N LEU A 339 3.64 11.52 3.34
CA LEU A 339 2.63 12.23 2.55
C LEU A 339 1.26 11.55 2.61
N TYR A 340 1.23 10.23 2.78
CA TYR A 340 -0.01 9.47 2.91
C TYR A 340 0.27 8.19 3.73
N GLY A 341 -0.80 7.49 4.11
CA GLY A 341 -0.70 6.22 4.82
C GLY A 341 -1.97 5.38 4.65
N GLY A 342 -1.86 4.09 4.88
CA GLY A 342 -2.98 3.16 4.82
C GLY A 342 -3.09 2.38 6.13
N LYS A 343 -4.28 2.39 6.74
CA LYS A 343 -4.63 1.45 7.80
C LYS A 343 -4.89 0.07 7.19
N GLY A 344 -4.61 -0.98 7.95
CA GLY A 344 -4.90 -2.35 7.56
C GLY A 344 -4.01 -2.89 6.45
N SER A 345 -2.83 -2.33 6.18
CA SER A 345 -1.91 -2.95 5.23
C SER A 345 -0.46 -2.66 5.54
N ALA A 346 0.38 -3.68 5.33
CA ALA A 346 1.81 -3.63 5.55
C ALA A 346 2.51 -4.72 4.72
N ALA A 347 3.82 -4.56 4.50
CA ALA A 347 4.66 -5.59 3.90
C ALA A 347 4.63 -6.88 4.75
N ILE A 348 4.88 -8.03 4.11
CA ILE A 348 5.04 -9.31 4.81
C ILE A 348 6.54 -9.55 4.99
N PHE A 349 6.97 -9.79 6.24
CA PHE A 349 8.35 -10.11 6.57
C PHE A 349 8.46 -11.51 7.17
N GLN A 350 9.46 -12.27 6.75
CA GLN A 350 9.98 -13.40 7.51
C GLN A 350 11.11 -12.91 8.42
N ILE A 351 11.09 -13.33 9.68
CA ILE A 351 11.98 -12.88 10.75
C ILE A 351 12.78 -14.09 11.21
N LYS A 352 14.10 -13.92 11.34
CA LYS A 352 15.04 -14.93 11.85
C LYS A 352 15.84 -14.40 13.02
#